data_AF-A0A9E4S6B9-F1
#
_entry.id   AF-A0A9E4S6B9-F1
#
_cell.length_a   1.000
_cell.length_b   1.000
_cell.length_c   1.000
_cell.angle_alpha   90.00
_cell.angle_beta   90.00
_cell.angle_gamma   90.00
#
_symmetry.space_group_name_H-M   'P 1'
#
loop_
_entity.id
_entity.type
_entity.pdbx_description
1 polymer ?
#
loop_
_entity_poly.entity_id
_entity_poly.type
_entity_poly.pdbx_seq_one_letter_code
_entity_poly.pdbx_strand_id
1 'polypeptide(L)'
;MLEIVGIIAGIVAATSILLFGSRGLVDLVRGIADRKKRVNDHSSTVQESVEAVTSPPTIPDATERPPSLLTEIPAVSTGAVFVGRKRELATLKSALEDAVAGRGRVVMLAGEPGIGKTRIVEELASYATATGSQVLWGRCYEDSGVPPYWPWIEVTRARVRDFDASQLLEQMGPGAAHIAEIVPEVRVKLPGLAAPPELEPEQARFQLFDSMTTFLANTSRLQPLVLALEDLHWADTSSLRMLDFLGSRIANTHLMVVGAYRDEEMSPEHPLSQTLGSLSAEPSFRLETLRRFSAEETASLIEATGGLPPTEDLVQRIQGHTEGNPMFVGEVVRLLEEQGGLDSSEADQGAALEVPESVRAVTRQRLRGLSAECNQTLLSAAVVGREFDFGLLRRLFPDATEAEVTDALGEATRVRLVEELPRQPGRYQFSHSLIQQALAESLSTTARAQTHADIALALEAHYGDGVDTHAVEMAYHFTESQAILGPGRAAHYELLAGESAYSGHAYEDALAHFQSGLTVKGVPFTGNEPAPDAEAAALLFGQGRAQSATLETYEQPLAIASSRRAFDYYDAVGDSERMV
;
A
#
# COMPACT_ATOMS: atom_id res chain seq x y z
N MET A 1 -40.57 28.75 5.39
CA MET A 1 -39.13 28.95 5.70
C MET A 1 -38.91 29.90 6.88
N LEU A 2 -39.57 31.08 6.95
CA LEU A 2 -39.45 32.00 8.09
C LEU A 2 -40.05 31.49 9.42
N GLU A 3 -41.10 30.66 9.39
CA GLU A 3 -41.69 30.10 10.63
C GLU A 3 -40.84 28.96 11.25
N ILE A 4 -40.09 28.21 10.44
CA ILE A 4 -39.21 27.13 10.91
C ILE A 4 -37.95 27.70 11.58
N VAL A 5 -37.44 28.81 11.07
CA VAL A 5 -36.32 29.56 11.69
C VAL A 5 -36.74 30.15 13.05
N GLY A 6 -37.99 30.58 13.20
CA GLY A 6 -38.54 31.08 14.48
C GLY A 6 -38.67 29.99 15.55
N ILE A 7 -39.00 28.76 15.17
CA ILE A 7 -39.13 27.62 16.09
C ILE A 7 -37.75 27.12 16.53
N ILE A 8 -36.76 27.05 15.62
CA ILE A 8 -35.39 26.65 15.94
C ILE A 8 -34.72 27.71 16.86
N ALA A 9 -34.92 29.00 16.60
CA ALA A 9 -34.43 30.07 17.46
C ALA A 9 -35.07 30.04 18.87
N GLY A 10 -36.36 29.67 18.96
CA GLY A 10 -37.06 29.50 20.24
C GLY A 10 -36.56 28.30 21.06
N ILE A 11 -36.21 27.19 20.40
CA ILE A 11 -35.64 26.00 21.05
C ILE A 11 -34.22 26.29 21.55
N VAL A 12 -33.37 26.94 20.75
CA VAL A 12 -32.01 27.32 21.18
C VAL A 12 -32.04 28.29 22.37
N ALA A 13 -32.96 29.27 22.37
CA ALA A 13 -33.11 30.21 23.49
C ALA A 13 -33.61 29.51 24.78
N ALA A 14 -34.52 28.54 24.67
CA ALA A 14 -35.01 27.78 25.81
C ALA A 14 -33.92 26.88 26.42
N THR A 15 -33.08 26.26 25.59
CA THR A 15 -31.96 25.41 26.04
C THR A 15 -30.83 26.23 26.68
N SER A 16 -30.54 27.44 26.18
CA SER A 16 -29.54 28.33 26.78
C SER A 16 -29.96 28.93 28.13
N ILE A 17 -31.26 29.16 28.35
CA ILE A 17 -31.79 29.66 29.64
C ILE A 17 -31.69 28.59 30.75
N LEU A 18 -31.77 27.30 30.38
CA LEU A 18 -31.64 26.18 31.32
C LEU A 18 -30.18 25.86 31.70
N LEU A 19 -29.19 26.24 30.89
CA LEU A 19 -27.77 25.91 31.10
C LEU A 19 -26.92 27.02 31.73
N PHE A 20 -27.22 28.31 31.50
CA PHE A 20 -26.26 29.40 31.83
C PHE A 20 -26.76 30.53 32.75
N GLY A 21 -28.04 30.55 33.14
CA GLY A 21 -28.60 31.61 33.99
C GLY A 21 -28.60 33.00 33.31
N SER A 22 -29.42 33.92 33.83
CA SER A 22 -29.75 35.21 33.17
C SER A 22 -28.58 36.20 33.01
N ARG A 23 -27.39 35.91 33.57
CA ARG A 23 -26.17 36.73 33.40
C ARG A 23 -25.36 36.34 32.17
N GLY A 24 -25.28 35.06 31.80
CA GLY A 24 -24.46 34.59 30.67
C GLY A 24 -24.97 35.05 29.29
N LEU A 25 -26.29 35.21 29.14
CA LEU A 25 -26.89 35.69 27.89
C LEU A 25 -26.57 37.17 27.59
N VAL A 26 -26.42 38.00 28.63
CA VAL A 26 -26.13 39.43 28.49
C VAL A 26 -24.67 39.65 28.06
N ASP A 27 -23.75 38.81 28.54
CA ASP A 27 -22.33 38.89 28.17
C ASP A 27 -22.06 38.32 26.77
N LEU A 28 -22.79 37.27 26.36
CA LEU A 28 -22.72 36.73 25.00
C LEU A 28 -23.24 37.72 23.94
N VAL A 29 -24.34 38.43 24.22
CA VAL A 29 -24.91 39.45 23.31
C VAL A 29 -24.01 40.69 23.24
N ARG A 30 -23.34 41.08 24.34
CA ARG A 30 -22.31 42.14 24.32
C ARG A 30 -21.08 41.74 23.50
N GLY A 31 -20.61 40.50 23.61
CA GLY A 31 -19.47 39.99 22.84
C GLY A 31 -19.72 39.99 21.33
N ILE A 32 -20.94 39.63 20.90
CA ILE A 32 -21.32 39.65 19.47
C ILE A 32 -21.43 41.09 18.93
N ALA A 33 -21.92 42.04 19.74
CA ALA A 33 -21.99 43.45 19.37
C ALA A 33 -20.60 44.11 19.25
N ASP A 34 -19.65 43.77 20.12
CA ASP A 34 -18.27 44.27 20.06
C ASP A 34 -17.46 43.65 18.92
N ARG A 35 -17.75 42.40 18.52
CA ARG A 35 -17.11 41.74 17.36
C ARG A 35 -17.55 42.35 16.04
N LYS A 36 -18.83 42.76 15.92
CA LYS A 36 -19.37 43.44 14.73
C LYS A 36 -18.83 44.86 14.57
N LYS A 37 -18.41 45.52 15.66
CA LYS A 37 -17.79 46.84 15.64
C LYS A 37 -16.31 46.81 15.20
N ARG A 38 -15.56 45.75 15.55
CA ARG A 38 -14.15 45.56 15.14
C ARG A 38 -13.97 45.14 13.68
N VAL A 39 -14.95 44.44 13.10
CA VAL A 39 -14.93 44.05 11.68
C VAL A 39 -15.16 45.26 10.75
N ASN A 40 -15.91 46.28 11.20
CA ASN A 40 -16.13 47.50 10.42
C ASN A 40 -14.94 48.50 10.45
N ASP A 41 -14.07 48.44 11.47
CA ASP A 41 -12.90 49.32 11.60
C ASP A 41 -11.63 48.79 10.89
N HIS A 42 -11.62 47.54 10.42
CA HIS A 42 -10.50 46.96 9.64
C HIS A 42 -10.65 47.09 8.11
N SER A 43 -11.82 47.51 7.61
CA SER A 43 -12.05 47.70 6.17
C SER A 43 -11.60 49.08 5.63
N SER A 44 -11.04 49.96 6.47
CA SER A 44 -10.59 51.30 6.06
C SER A 44 -9.07 51.49 6.00
N THR A 45 -8.26 50.45 6.22
CA THR A 45 -6.79 50.57 6.29
C THR A 45 -6.04 49.75 5.23
N VAL A 46 -6.73 49.18 4.24
CA VAL A 46 -6.10 48.35 3.18
C VAL A 46 -6.23 48.99 1.77
N GLN A 47 -6.55 50.28 1.69
CA GLN A 47 -6.78 50.97 0.42
C GLN A 47 -5.63 51.89 -0.04
N GLU A 48 -4.42 51.74 0.51
CA GLU A 48 -3.27 52.63 0.24
C GLU A 48 -1.95 51.89 -0.07
N SER A 49 -2.01 50.77 -0.80
CA SER A 49 -0.79 50.10 -1.31
C SER A 49 -0.95 49.47 -2.70
N VAL A 50 -1.92 49.92 -3.48
CA VAL A 50 -2.11 49.54 -4.89
C VAL A 50 -1.63 50.69 -5.76
N GLU A 51 -0.31 50.76 -6.02
CA GLU A 51 0.30 51.44 -7.17
C GLU A 51 1.85 51.38 -7.06
N ALA A 52 2.46 50.27 -7.49
CA ALA A 52 3.82 50.23 -8.03
C ALA A 52 4.14 48.83 -8.56
N VAL A 53 4.87 48.78 -9.68
CA VAL A 53 5.43 47.61 -10.39
C VAL A 53 4.51 46.97 -11.44
N THR A 54 4.35 47.72 -12.52
CA THR A 54 4.05 47.22 -13.86
C THR A 54 5.29 46.54 -14.47
N SER A 55 5.29 45.22 -14.61
CA SER A 55 5.95 44.42 -15.66
C SER A 55 5.57 42.93 -15.48
N PRO A 56 5.22 42.19 -16.54
CA PRO A 56 4.77 40.80 -16.42
C PRO A 56 5.96 39.87 -16.11
N PRO A 57 5.87 38.95 -15.15
CA PRO A 57 6.89 37.93 -14.99
C PRO A 57 6.73 36.89 -16.12
N THR A 58 7.82 36.66 -16.83
CA THR A 58 8.02 35.56 -17.77
C THR A 58 7.84 34.23 -17.03
N ILE A 59 6.88 33.41 -17.47
CA ILE A 59 6.68 32.04 -16.98
C ILE A 59 7.90 31.20 -17.42
N PRO A 60 8.70 30.62 -16.51
CA PRO A 60 9.64 29.58 -16.88
C PRO A 60 8.86 28.31 -17.23
N ASP A 61 9.24 27.69 -18.35
CA ASP A 61 8.72 26.43 -18.86
C ASP A 61 8.89 25.33 -17.78
N ALA A 62 7.78 24.93 -17.15
CA ALA A 62 7.76 23.88 -16.14
C ALA A 62 7.57 22.52 -16.83
N THR A 63 8.67 21.96 -17.35
CA THR A 63 8.74 20.59 -17.88
C THR A 63 9.43 19.63 -16.92
N GLU A 64 9.12 19.69 -15.63
CA GLU A 64 9.47 18.62 -14.69
C GLU A 64 8.23 18.24 -13.89
N ARG A 65 7.64 17.10 -14.27
CA ARG A 65 6.55 16.44 -13.54
C ARG A 65 7.13 15.80 -12.27
N PRO A 66 6.42 15.82 -11.13
CA PRO A 66 6.83 15.05 -9.96
C PRO A 66 6.84 13.54 -10.29
N PRO A 67 7.72 12.73 -9.67
CA PRO A 67 7.82 11.31 -9.93
C PRO A 67 6.59 10.59 -9.35
N SER A 68 5.59 10.43 -10.19
CA SER A 68 4.43 9.58 -9.90
C SER A 68 4.89 8.12 -9.75
N LEU A 69 4.56 7.49 -8.63
CA LEU A 69 4.60 6.04 -8.41
C LEU A 69 3.61 5.38 -9.40
N LEU A 70 4.06 5.16 -10.63
CA LEU A 70 3.30 4.54 -11.70
C LEU A 70 3.76 3.09 -11.86
N THR A 71 3.13 2.19 -11.12
CA THR A 71 3.20 0.75 -11.42
C THR A 71 2.41 0.53 -12.72
N GLU A 72 3.13 0.42 -13.83
CA GLU A 72 2.63 -0.16 -15.05
C GLU A 72 3.08 -1.63 -15.12
N ILE A 73 2.18 -2.46 -15.65
CA ILE A 73 2.29 -3.89 -15.97
C ILE A 73 3.72 -4.43 -15.84
N PRO A 74 4.02 -5.34 -14.88
CA PRO A 74 5.31 -6.02 -14.90
C PRO A 74 5.47 -6.68 -16.27
N ALA A 75 6.60 -6.43 -16.92
CA ALA A 75 6.94 -7.14 -18.14
C ALA A 75 6.79 -8.64 -17.86
N VAL A 76 5.86 -9.28 -18.57
CA VAL A 76 5.68 -10.73 -18.54
C VAL A 76 7.07 -11.33 -18.66
N SER A 77 7.48 -12.14 -17.67
CA SER A 77 8.70 -12.93 -17.76
C SER A 77 8.57 -13.89 -18.94
N THR A 78 8.95 -13.39 -20.13
CA THR A 78 9.08 -14.14 -21.37
C THR A 78 10.43 -14.85 -21.30
N GLY A 79 10.47 -15.98 -20.60
CA GLY A 79 11.70 -16.77 -20.55
C GLY A 79 11.58 -18.16 -19.93
N ALA A 80 10.80 -18.34 -18.87
CA ALA A 80 10.72 -19.62 -18.18
C ALA A 80 9.48 -20.42 -18.61
N VAL A 81 9.69 -21.67 -19.06
CA VAL A 81 8.60 -22.62 -19.37
C VAL A 81 7.72 -22.82 -18.12
N PHE A 82 6.40 -22.66 -18.25
CA PHE A 82 5.47 -22.93 -17.16
C PHE A 82 5.27 -24.45 -17.01
N VAL A 83 5.78 -25.02 -15.92
CA VAL A 83 5.76 -26.46 -15.66
C VAL A 83 4.88 -26.78 -14.44
N GLY A 84 4.17 -27.91 -14.52
CA GLY A 84 3.30 -28.38 -13.46
C GLY A 84 1.99 -27.60 -13.36
N ARG A 85 1.33 -27.68 -12.20
CA ARG A 85 0.16 -26.84 -11.83
C ARG A 85 -1.08 -26.96 -12.73
N LYS A 86 -1.20 -28.04 -13.50
CA LYS A 86 -2.31 -28.22 -14.47
C LYS A 86 -3.67 -28.17 -13.79
N ARG A 87 -3.80 -28.73 -12.58
CA ARG A 87 -5.06 -28.79 -11.81
C ARG A 87 -5.46 -27.42 -11.28
N GLU A 88 -4.50 -26.72 -10.68
CA GLU A 88 -4.65 -25.41 -10.09
C GLU A 88 -4.98 -24.38 -11.19
N LEU A 89 -4.29 -24.44 -12.33
CA LEU A 89 -4.56 -23.55 -13.46
C LEU A 89 -5.92 -23.85 -14.11
N ALA A 90 -6.31 -25.13 -14.25
CA ALA A 90 -7.64 -25.49 -14.76
C ALA A 90 -8.77 -24.94 -13.88
N THR A 91 -8.56 -24.94 -12.56
CA THR A 91 -9.48 -24.32 -11.61
C THR A 91 -9.62 -22.82 -11.85
N LEU A 92 -8.49 -22.10 -11.97
CA LEU A 92 -8.51 -20.66 -12.21
C LEU A 92 -9.16 -20.31 -13.55
N LYS A 93 -8.89 -21.09 -14.60
CA LYS A 93 -9.54 -20.93 -15.91
C LYS A 93 -11.04 -21.15 -15.84
N SER A 94 -11.51 -22.17 -15.12
CA SER A 94 -12.93 -22.40 -14.90
C SER A 94 -13.61 -21.26 -14.13
N ALA A 95 -12.94 -20.68 -13.13
CA ALA A 95 -13.44 -19.51 -12.41
C ALA A 95 -13.51 -18.26 -13.30
N LEU A 96 -12.54 -18.10 -14.21
CA LEU A 96 -12.57 -17.03 -15.21
C LEU A 96 -13.73 -17.23 -16.19
N GLU A 97 -13.97 -18.44 -16.68
CA GLU A 97 -15.10 -18.76 -17.56
C GLU A 97 -16.45 -18.44 -16.89
N ASP A 98 -16.56 -18.69 -15.59
CA ASP A 98 -17.72 -18.27 -14.79
C ASP A 98 -17.89 -16.74 -14.78
N ALA A 99 -16.81 -15.99 -14.50
CA ALA A 99 -16.84 -14.53 -14.50
C ALA A 99 -17.17 -13.97 -15.89
N VAL A 100 -16.60 -14.52 -16.97
CA VAL A 100 -16.95 -14.15 -18.35
C VAL A 100 -18.44 -14.39 -18.65
N ALA A 101 -19.05 -15.40 -18.02
CA ALA A 101 -20.48 -15.68 -18.12
C ALA A 101 -21.36 -14.88 -17.12
N GLY A 102 -20.82 -13.86 -16.46
CA GLY A 102 -21.53 -13.00 -15.52
C GLY A 102 -21.74 -13.59 -14.13
N ARG A 103 -21.00 -14.66 -13.79
CA ARG A 103 -20.99 -15.28 -12.45
C ARG A 103 -19.66 -14.96 -11.78
N GLY A 104 -19.60 -13.84 -11.06
CA GLY A 104 -18.34 -13.41 -10.46
C GLY A 104 -17.76 -14.43 -9.47
N ARG A 105 -16.44 -14.38 -9.33
CA ARG A 105 -15.66 -15.33 -8.54
C ARG A 105 -14.60 -14.63 -7.70
N VAL A 106 -14.43 -15.10 -6.47
CA VAL A 106 -13.28 -14.77 -5.62
C VAL A 106 -12.46 -16.05 -5.46
N VAL A 107 -11.22 -16.07 -5.93
CA VAL A 107 -10.32 -17.20 -5.76
C VAL A 107 -9.11 -16.76 -4.95
N MET A 108 -8.86 -17.42 -3.84
CA MET A 108 -7.69 -17.17 -2.99
C MET A 108 -6.67 -18.28 -3.16
N LEU A 109 -5.42 -17.90 -3.41
CA LEU A 109 -4.27 -18.77 -3.59
C LEU A 109 -3.42 -18.73 -2.32
N ALA A 110 -3.44 -19.83 -1.58
CA ALA A 110 -2.62 -20.02 -0.39
C ALA A 110 -1.36 -20.82 -0.73
N GLY A 111 -0.27 -20.51 -0.06
CA GLY A 111 0.90 -21.37 -0.01
C GLY A 111 2.16 -20.63 0.41
N GLU A 112 3.23 -21.41 0.61
CA GLU A 112 4.51 -20.94 1.14
C GLU A 112 5.20 -19.90 0.23
N PRO A 113 6.17 -19.12 0.76
CA PRO A 113 7.05 -18.29 -0.07
C PRO A 113 7.71 -19.10 -1.19
N GLY A 114 7.81 -18.53 -2.40
CA GLY A 114 8.44 -19.19 -3.55
C GLY A 114 7.66 -20.35 -4.18
N ILE A 115 6.48 -20.72 -3.65
CA ILE A 115 5.67 -21.84 -4.16
C ILE A 115 5.11 -21.64 -5.59
N GLY A 116 5.21 -20.42 -6.13
CA GLY A 116 4.76 -20.06 -7.49
C GLY A 116 3.39 -19.38 -7.57
N LYS A 117 2.92 -18.73 -6.49
CA LYS A 117 1.64 -17.97 -6.46
C LYS A 117 1.57 -16.90 -7.56
N THR A 118 2.52 -15.97 -7.59
CA THR A 118 2.61 -14.93 -8.64
C THR A 118 2.67 -15.56 -10.03
N ARG A 119 3.50 -16.60 -10.21
CA ARG A 119 3.69 -17.24 -11.52
C ARG A 119 2.41 -17.87 -12.08
N ILE A 120 1.58 -18.50 -11.24
CA ILE A 120 0.30 -19.05 -11.71
C ILE A 120 -0.73 -17.94 -12.00
N VAL A 121 -0.69 -16.82 -11.28
CA VAL A 121 -1.53 -15.64 -11.56
C VAL A 121 -1.09 -14.98 -12.87
N GLU A 122 0.21 -14.88 -13.16
CA GLU A 122 0.74 -14.39 -14.45
C GLU A 122 0.27 -15.28 -15.63
N GLU A 123 0.28 -16.60 -15.44
CA GLU A 123 -0.20 -17.55 -16.45
C GLU A 123 -1.72 -17.41 -16.68
N LEU A 124 -2.50 -17.23 -15.60
CA LEU A 124 -3.92 -16.90 -15.69
C LEU A 124 -4.12 -15.57 -16.41
N ALA A 125 -3.34 -14.54 -16.09
CA ALA A 125 -3.44 -13.21 -16.69
C ALA A 125 -3.16 -13.24 -18.20
N SER A 126 -2.15 -14.01 -18.61
CA SER A 126 -1.82 -14.24 -20.01
C SER A 126 -2.97 -14.93 -20.75
N TYR A 127 -3.56 -15.97 -20.15
CA TYR A 127 -4.74 -16.64 -20.69
C TYR A 127 -5.97 -15.73 -20.74
N ALA A 128 -6.23 -14.95 -19.69
CA ALA A 128 -7.35 -14.02 -19.60
C ALA A 128 -7.27 -12.95 -20.69
N THR A 129 -6.09 -12.37 -20.90
CA THR A 129 -5.84 -11.39 -21.95
C THR A 129 -6.04 -12.01 -23.34
N ALA A 130 -5.50 -13.21 -23.57
CA ALA A 130 -5.66 -13.92 -24.84
C ALA A 130 -7.12 -14.30 -25.15
N THR A 131 -7.97 -14.45 -24.13
CA THR A 131 -9.40 -14.74 -24.26
C THR A 131 -10.30 -13.50 -24.17
N GLY A 132 -9.70 -12.30 -24.17
CA GLY A 132 -10.42 -11.04 -24.27
C GLY A 132 -10.86 -10.42 -22.94
N SER A 133 -10.37 -10.91 -21.81
CA SER A 133 -10.58 -10.29 -20.49
C SER A 133 -9.51 -9.24 -20.20
N GLN A 134 -9.86 -8.21 -19.44
CA GLN A 134 -8.90 -7.26 -18.89
C GLN A 134 -8.32 -7.80 -17.58
N VAL A 135 -7.03 -7.58 -17.34
CA VAL A 135 -6.37 -7.90 -16.07
C VAL A 135 -5.82 -6.63 -15.46
N LEU A 136 -6.15 -6.38 -14.20
CA LEU A 136 -5.59 -5.29 -13.39
C LEU A 136 -4.91 -5.89 -12.17
N TRP A 137 -3.76 -5.31 -11.81
CA TRP A 137 -2.95 -5.76 -10.69
C TRP A 137 -3.03 -4.74 -9.56
N GLY A 138 -3.22 -5.22 -8.34
CA GLY A 138 -3.05 -4.46 -7.11
C GLY A 138 -2.09 -5.21 -6.19
N ARG A 139 -1.02 -4.57 -5.75
CA ARG A 139 -0.01 -5.19 -4.91
C ARG A 139 -0.12 -4.66 -3.48
N CYS A 140 -0.01 -5.57 -2.52
CA CYS A 140 0.15 -5.21 -1.12
C CYS A 140 1.64 -5.22 -0.80
N TYR A 141 2.10 -4.24 -0.05
CA TYR A 141 3.51 -4.08 0.29
C TYR A 141 3.71 -4.39 1.77
N GLU A 142 4.76 -5.15 2.08
CA GLU A 142 5.20 -5.44 3.46
C GLU A 142 5.50 -4.15 4.22
N ASP A 143 6.09 -3.18 3.51
CA ASP A 143 6.52 -1.91 4.06
C ASP A 143 5.32 -0.95 4.19
N SER A 144 5.06 -0.51 5.43
CA SER A 144 4.00 0.42 5.84
C SER A 144 4.12 1.85 5.27
N GLY A 145 4.88 2.04 4.19
CA GLY A 145 5.08 3.32 3.53
C GLY A 145 4.08 3.64 2.42
N VAL A 146 3.16 2.73 2.10
CA VAL A 146 2.09 2.97 1.11
C VAL A 146 0.80 3.45 1.77
N PRO A 147 0.06 4.39 1.15
CA PRO A 147 -1.25 4.80 1.64
C PRO A 147 -2.24 3.64 1.80
N PRO A 148 -3.20 3.73 2.74
CA PRO A 148 -4.30 2.76 2.83
C PRO A 148 -5.06 2.61 1.51
N TYR A 149 -5.68 1.44 1.30
CA TYR A 149 -6.35 1.10 0.04
C TYR A 149 -5.43 0.97 -1.18
N TRP A 150 -4.10 0.91 -1.01
CA TRP A 150 -3.14 0.90 -2.11
C TRP A 150 -3.48 -0.05 -3.28
N PRO A 151 -3.79 -1.34 -3.07
CA PRO A 151 -4.13 -2.23 -4.17
C PRO A 151 -5.35 -1.76 -4.98
N TRP A 152 -6.33 -1.13 -4.33
CA TRP A 152 -7.52 -0.57 -4.98
C TRP A 152 -7.23 0.74 -5.70
N ILE A 153 -6.36 1.57 -5.12
CA ILE A 153 -5.86 2.80 -5.75
C ILE A 153 -5.10 2.46 -7.03
N GLU A 154 -4.22 1.44 -7.02
CA GLU A 154 -3.48 0.99 -8.21
C GLU A 154 -4.42 0.51 -9.34
N VAL A 155 -5.36 -0.37 -9.01
CA VAL A 155 -6.38 -0.87 -9.94
C VAL A 155 -7.19 0.29 -10.54
N THR A 156 -7.59 1.24 -9.72
CA THR A 156 -8.37 2.41 -10.16
C THR A 156 -7.53 3.34 -11.05
N ARG A 157 -6.29 3.64 -10.67
CA ARG A 157 -5.36 4.47 -11.45
C ARG A 157 -5.13 3.90 -12.84
N ALA A 158 -4.97 2.58 -12.97
CA ALA A 158 -4.83 1.93 -14.27
C ALA A 158 -6.04 2.23 -15.17
N ARG A 159 -7.27 2.11 -14.64
CA ARG A 159 -8.50 2.45 -15.39
C ARG A 159 -8.64 3.95 -15.67
N VAL A 160 -8.25 4.80 -14.74
CA VAL A 160 -8.25 6.26 -14.92
C VAL A 160 -7.30 6.66 -16.05
N ARG A 161 -6.14 6.00 -16.21
CA ARG A 161 -5.23 6.25 -17.35
C ARG A 161 -5.88 5.86 -18.67
N ASP A 162 -6.51 4.69 -18.74
CA ASP A 162 -7.07 4.11 -19.95
C ASP A 162 -8.35 4.80 -20.47
N PHE A 163 -9.26 5.20 -19.58
CA PHE A 163 -10.54 5.81 -19.99
C PHE A 163 -10.41 7.29 -20.31
N ASP A 164 -11.13 7.81 -21.29
CA ASP A 164 -11.34 9.26 -21.39
C ASP A 164 -12.29 9.77 -20.28
N ALA A 165 -12.42 11.10 -20.14
CA ALA A 165 -13.25 11.70 -19.10
C ALA A 165 -14.73 11.29 -19.19
N SER A 166 -15.28 11.10 -20.39
CA SER A 166 -16.68 10.73 -20.58
C SER A 166 -16.94 9.28 -20.17
N GLN A 167 -16.05 8.37 -20.56
CA GLN A 167 -16.08 6.97 -20.16
C GLN A 167 -15.92 6.84 -18.65
N LEU A 168 -14.96 7.56 -18.06
CA LEU A 168 -14.71 7.51 -16.62
C LEU A 168 -15.94 7.95 -15.83
N LEU A 169 -16.58 9.05 -16.25
CA LEU A 169 -17.81 9.55 -15.62
C LEU A 169 -18.97 8.56 -15.78
N GLU A 170 -19.12 7.93 -16.95
CA GLU A 170 -20.14 6.91 -17.18
C GLU A 170 -19.94 5.68 -16.29
N GLN A 171 -18.69 5.21 -16.13
CA GLN A 171 -18.39 4.01 -15.34
C GLN A 171 -18.49 4.26 -13.83
N MET A 172 -17.99 5.41 -13.35
CA MET A 172 -18.02 5.76 -11.92
C MET A 172 -19.37 6.32 -11.47
N GLY A 173 -20.12 6.96 -12.38
CA GLY A 173 -21.43 7.55 -12.09
C GLY A 173 -21.38 8.56 -10.94
N PRO A 174 -22.41 8.61 -10.08
CA PRO A 174 -22.44 9.48 -8.90
C PRO A 174 -21.30 9.21 -7.90
N GLY A 175 -20.74 8.00 -7.91
CA GLY A 175 -19.68 7.58 -7.01
C GLY A 175 -18.30 8.19 -7.30
N ALA A 176 -18.14 8.88 -8.44
CA ALA A 176 -16.87 9.49 -8.83
C ALA A 176 -16.31 10.45 -7.75
N ALA A 177 -17.18 11.20 -7.06
CA ALA A 177 -16.77 12.12 -6.01
C ALA A 177 -16.14 11.42 -4.80
N HIS A 178 -16.67 10.25 -4.40
CA HIS A 178 -16.16 9.43 -3.30
C HIS A 178 -14.86 8.74 -3.67
N ILE A 179 -14.77 8.16 -4.87
CA ILE A 179 -13.53 7.53 -5.36
C ILE A 179 -12.40 8.55 -5.42
N ALA A 180 -12.73 9.80 -5.76
CA ALA A 180 -11.78 10.89 -5.87
C ALA A 180 -11.25 11.42 -4.51
N GLU A 181 -11.75 10.90 -3.38
CA GLU A 181 -11.17 11.16 -2.05
C GLU A 181 -9.90 10.34 -1.82
N ILE A 182 -9.84 9.11 -2.36
CA ILE A 182 -8.66 8.23 -2.25
C ILE A 182 -7.82 8.16 -3.54
N VAL A 183 -8.40 8.56 -4.69
CA VAL A 183 -7.70 8.63 -5.99
C VAL A 183 -7.78 10.06 -6.57
N PRO A 184 -6.90 10.98 -6.17
CA PRO A 184 -6.94 12.39 -6.59
C PRO A 184 -6.91 12.60 -8.11
N GLU A 185 -6.31 11.68 -8.86
CA GLU A 185 -6.24 11.70 -10.33
C GLU A 185 -7.63 11.70 -10.99
N VAL A 186 -8.66 11.20 -10.30
CA VAL A 186 -10.05 11.28 -10.75
C VAL A 186 -10.51 12.74 -10.82
N ARG A 187 -10.17 13.59 -9.84
CA ARG A 187 -10.52 15.04 -9.88
C ARG A 187 -9.77 15.76 -10.98
N VAL A 188 -8.52 15.38 -11.21
CA VAL A 188 -7.71 15.95 -12.31
C VAL A 188 -8.36 15.65 -13.66
N LYS A 189 -8.85 14.43 -13.85
CA LYS A 189 -9.51 14.01 -15.10
C LYS A 189 -10.96 14.51 -15.22
N LEU A 190 -11.62 14.77 -14.10
CA LEU A 190 -13.01 15.24 -14.01
C LEU A 190 -13.09 16.56 -13.20
N PRO A 191 -12.65 17.70 -13.76
CA PRO A 191 -12.50 18.97 -13.02
C PRO A 191 -13.82 19.66 -12.59
N GLY A 192 -14.96 18.96 -12.62
CA GLY A 192 -16.29 19.46 -12.21
C GLY A 192 -16.97 18.63 -11.13
N LEU A 193 -16.28 17.66 -10.53
CA LEU A 193 -16.84 16.85 -9.45
C LEU A 193 -17.09 17.71 -8.20
N ALA A 194 -18.33 17.72 -7.73
CA ALA A 194 -18.66 18.29 -6.43
C ALA A 194 -17.93 17.52 -5.32
N ALA A 195 -17.68 18.19 -4.20
CA ALA A 195 -17.29 17.49 -2.99
C ALA A 195 -18.46 16.58 -2.55
N PRO A 196 -18.17 15.36 -2.08
CA PRO A 196 -19.21 14.54 -1.48
C PRO A 196 -19.78 15.23 -0.23
N PRO A 197 -21.04 14.95 0.13
CA PRO A 197 -21.62 15.48 1.35
C PRO A 197 -20.85 14.97 2.58
N GLU A 198 -20.78 15.81 3.63
CA GLU A 198 -20.30 15.36 4.94
C GLU A 198 -21.26 14.31 5.50
N LEU A 199 -20.74 13.12 5.79
CA LEU A 199 -21.48 11.97 6.29
C LEU A 199 -20.82 11.46 7.57
N GLU A 200 -21.60 10.74 8.38
CA GLU A 200 -21.05 9.99 9.51
C GLU A 200 -20.01 8.96 9.01
N PRO A 201 -18.95 8.67 9.79
CA PRO A 201 -17.81 7.88 9.32
C PRO A 201 -18.17 6.55 8.63
N GLU A 202 -19.08 5.78 9.23
CA GLU A 202 -19.54 4.50 8.68
C GLU A 202 -20.28 4.67 7.34
N GLN A 203 -21.10 5.73 7.22
CA GLN A 203 -21.82 6.03 5.99
C GLN A 203 -20.88 6.51 4.89
N ALA A 204 -19.90 7.35 5.21
CA ALA A 204 -18.88 7.80 4.26
C ALA A 204 -18.07 6.62 3.70
N ARG A 205 -17.60 5.73 4.58
CA ARG A 205 -16.89 4.50 4.18
C ARG A 205 -17.77 3.58 3.33
N PHE A 206 -19.04 3.42 3.70
CA PHE A 206 -19.99 2.67 2.89
C PHE A 206 -20.13 3.26 1.47
N GLN A 207 -20.27 4.58 1.34
CA GLN A 207 -20.38 5.23 0.03
C GLN A 207 -19.12 5.04 -0.82
N LEU A 208 -17.93 5.12 -0.21
CA LEU A 208 -16.67 4.81 -0.90
C LEU A 208 -16.66 3.36 -1.42
N PHE A 209 -16.98 2.40 -0.56
CA PHE A 209 -16.96 0.97 -0.92
C PHE A 209 -18.01 0.62 -1.97
N ASP A 210 -19.21 1.18 -1.85
CA ASP A 210 -20.30 1.00 -2.82
C ASP A 210 -19.95 1.64 -4.17
N SER A 211 -19.37 2.84 -4.16
CA SER A 211 -18.91 3.54 -5.37
C SER A 211 -17.82 2.74 -6.09
N MET A 212 -16.84 2.22 -5.36
CA MET A 212 -15.75 1.45 -5.95
C MET A 212 -16.22 0.09 -6.47
N THR A 213 -17.09 -0.59 -5.72
CA THR A 213 -17.72 -1.84 -6.18
C THR A 213 -18.55 -1.62 -7.44
N THR A 214 -19.33 -0.54 -7.48
CA THR A 214 -20.14 -0.17 -8.64
C THR A 214 -19.27 0.15 -9.86
N PHE A 215 -18.20 0.91 -9.67
CA PHE A 215 -17.24 1.23 -10.72
C PHE A 215 -16.59 -0.03 -11.32
N LEU A 216 -16.11 -0.96 -10.48
CA LEU A 216 -15.51 -2.21 -10.92
C LEU A 216 -16.55 -3.11 -11.62
N ALA A 217 -17.77 -3.18 -11.08
CA ALA A 217 -18.86 -3.93 -11.69
C ALA A 217 -19.27 -3.37 -13.06
N ASN A 218 -19.36 -2.05 -13.20
CA ASN A 218 -19.67 -1.39 -14.47
C ASN A 218 -18.56 -1.62 -15.50
N THR A 219 -17.30 -1.42 -15.09
CA THR A 219 -16.13 -1.68 -15.93
C THR A 219 -16.13 -3.13 -16.43
N SER A 220 -16.45 -4.10 -15.55
CA SER A 220 -16.52 -5.52 -15.92
C SER A 220 -17.56 -5.84 -17.00
N ARG A 221 -18.62 -5.02 -17.14
CA ARG A 221 -19.65 -5.22 -18.18
C ARG A 221 -19.16 -4.81 -19.58
N LEU A 222 -18.22 -3.87 -19.67
CA LEU A 222 -17.61 -3.49 -20.95
C LEU A 222 -16.69 -4.61 -21.43
N GLN A 223 -15.89 -5.14 -20.51
CA GLN A 223 -14.95 -6.22 -20.75
C GLN A 223 -14.78 -7.00 -19.44
N PRO A 224 -14.91 -8.35 -19.45
CA PRO A 224 -14.70 -9.15 -18.24
C PRO A 224 -13.38 -8.81 -17.57
N LEU A 225 -13.39 -8.68 -16.25
CA LEU A 225 -12.31 -8.08 -15.50
C LEU A 225 -11.75 -9.05 -14.46
N VAL A 226 -10.44 -9.29 -14.52
CA VAL A 226 -9.66 -10.02 -13.53
C VAL A 226 -8.89 -9.02 -12.67
N LEU A 227 -9.15 -9.01 -11.37
CA LEU A 227 -8.37 -8.28 -10.37
C LEU A 227 -7.39 -9.25 -9.72
N ALA A 228 -6.11 -9.10 -10.03
CA ALA A 228 -5.03 -9.85 -9.41
C ALA A 228 -4.47 -9.08 -8.21
N LEU A 229 -4.76 -9.57 -7.00
CA LEU A 229 -4.30 -8.99 -5.74
C LEU A 229 -3.15 -9.82 -5.19
N GLU A 230 -1.95 -9.24 -5.17
CA GLU A 230 -0.75 -9.93 -4.68
C GLU A 230 -0.44 -9.60 -3.23
N ASP A 231 0.17 -10.59 -2.56
CA ASP A 231 0.70 -10.48 -1.21
C ASP A 231 -0.31 -9.96 -0.16
N LEU A 232 -1.57 -10.42 -0.22
CA LEU A 232 -2.68 -9.98 0.66
C LEU A 232 -2.42 -10.12 2.17
N HIS A 233 -1.42 -10.91 2.57
CA HIS A 233 -0.99 -11.02 3.97
C HIS A 233 -0.37 -9.72 4.48
N TRP A 234 0.10 -8.83 3.60
CA TRP A 234 0.56 -7.49 3.92
C TRP A 234 -0.48 -6.39 3.64
N ALA A 235 -1.71 -6.76 3.27
CA ALA A 235 -2.74 -5.77 3.02
C ALA A 235 -3.15 -5.04 4.31
N ASP A 236 -3.31 -3.72 4.21
CA ASP A 236 -3.87 -2.91 5.28
C ASP A 236 -5.31 -3.34 5.63
N THR A 237 -5.75 -3.02 6.85
CA THR A 237 -7.03 -3.53 7.36
C THR A 237 -8.20 -3.00 6.53
N SER A 238 -8.11 -1.75 6.09
CA SER A 238 -9.16 -1.14 5.27
C SER A 238 -9.24 -1.74 3.87
N SER A 239 -8.10 -2.06 3.24
CA SER A 239 -8.03 -2.82 1.98
C SER A 239 -8.71 -4.18 2.07
N LEU A 240 -8.52 -4.89 3.17
CA LEU A 240 -9.14 -6.19 3.42
C LEU A 240 -10.66 -6.07 3.65
N ARG A 241 -11.11 -5.03 4.36
CA ARG A 241 -12.55 -4.74 4.49
C ARG A 241 -13.20 -4.42 3.14
N MET A 242 -12.49 -3.70 2.26
CA MET A 242 -12.96 -3.46 0.90
C MET A 242 -13.04 -4.75 0.08
N LEU A 243 -12.07 -5.67 0.25
CA LEU A 243 -12.12 -7.01 -0.37
C LEU A 243 -13.36 -7.80 0.09
N ASP A 244 -13.65 -7.80 1.39
CA ASP A 244 -14.84 -8.46 1.96
C ASP A 244 -16.15 -7.86 1.41
N PHE A 245 -16.23 -6.53 1.39
CA PHE A 245 -17.39 -5.80 0.85
C PHE A 245 -17.62 -6.09 -0.63
N LEU A 246 -16.55 -6.15 -1.42
CA LEU A 246 -16.61 -6.48 -2.85
C LEU A 246 -17.01 -7.94 -3.04
N GLY A 247 -16.37 -8.87 -2.33
CA GLY A 247 -16.60 -10.31 -2.47
C GLY A 247 -18.05 -10.73 -2.28
N SER A 248 -18.74 -10.12 -1.32
CA SER A 248 -20.18 -10.34 -1.05
C SER A 248 -21.14 -9.78 -2.12
N ARG A 249 -20.65 -8.97 -3.08
CA ARG A 249 -21.50 -8.30 -4.10
C ARG A 249 -21.23 -8.70 -5.54
N ILE A 250 -20.16 -9.45 -5.81
CA ILE A 250 -19.73 -9.73 -7.19
C ILE A 250 -20.39 -10.95 -7.84
N ALA A 251 -21.22 -11.71 -7.12
CA ALA A 251 -21.76 -12.98 -7.61
C ALA A 251 -22.47 -12.89 -8.99
N ASN A 252 -23.03 -11.73 -9.33
CA ASN A 252 -23.73 -11.48 -10.61
C ASN A 252 -23.01 -10.44 -11.50
N THR A 253 -21.69 -10.34 -11.41
CA THR A 253 -20.86 -9.45 -12.23
C THR A 253 -19.92 -10.24 -13.14
N HIS A 254 -19.23 -9.53 -14.05
CA HIS A 254 -18.22 -10.15 -14.91
C HIS A 254 -16.81 -10.02 -14.29
N LEU A 255 -16.75 -10.06 -12.96
CA LEU A 255 -15.55 -9.83 -12.17
C LEU A 255 -15.00 -11.14 -11.61
N MET A 256 -13.70 -11.38 -11.82
CA MET A 256 -12.93 -12.36 -11.07
C MET A 256 -11.93 -11.62 -10.18
N VAL A 257 -11.93 -11.91 -8.89
CA VAL A 257 -10.85 -11.51 -7.98
C VAL A 257 -9.98 -12.73 -7.74
N VAL A 258 -8.68 -12.62 -7.99
CA VAL A 258 -7.69 -13.63 -7.63
C VAL A 258 -6.71 -13.02 -6.64
N GLY A 259 -6.74 -13.50 -5.40
CA GLY A 259 -5.85 -13.04 -4.34
C GLY A 259 -4.76 -14.07 -4.06
N ALA A 260 -3.53 -13.63 -3.79
CA ALA A 260 -2.43 -14.50 -3.38
C ALA A 260 -1.90 -14.10 -2.01
N TYR A 261 -1.67 -15.07 -1.12
CA TYR A 261 -1.12 -14.82 0.21
C TYR A 261 -0.24 -15.96 0.71
N ARG A 262 0.60 -15.67 1.71
CA ARG A 262 1.45 -16.65 2.40
C ARG A 262 0.67 -17.20 3.58
N ASP A 263 0.52 -18.52 3.67
CA ASP A 263 -0.23 -19.18 4.75
C ASP A 263 0.60 -19.39 6.02
N GLU A 264 1.93 -19.47 5.92
CA GLU A 264 2.83 -19.58 7.09
C GLU A 264 2.87 -18.32 7.96
N GLU A 265 2.59 -17.15 7.39
CA GLU A 265 2.63 -15.84 8.07
C GLU A 265 1.28 -15.47 8.72
N MET A 266 0.29 -16.36 8.64
CA MET A 266 -1.09 -16.10 9.06
C MET A 266 -1.37 -16.62 10.47
N SER A 267 -1.42 -15.72 11.45
CA SER A 267 -1.99 -16.05 12.76
C SER A 267 -3.53 -16.12 12.69
N PRO A 268 -4.19 -16.83 13.63
CA PRO A 268 -5.65 -16.80 13.75
C PRO A 268 -6.22 -15.38 13.94
N GLU A 269 -5.46 -14.49 14.59
CA GLU A 269 -5.85 -13.11 14.86
C GLU A 269 -5.62 -12.16 13.66
N HIS A 270 -4.89 -12.60 12.64
CA HIS A 270 -4.53 -11.78 11.48
C HIS A 270 -5.80 -11.25 10.76
N PRO A 271 -5.87 -9.96 10.37
CA PRO A 271 -7.04 -9.39 9.69
C PRO A 271 -7.48 -10.14 8.43
N LEU A 272 -6.52 -10.65 7.65
CA LEU A 272 -6.82 -11.48 6.47
C LEU A 272 -7.51 -12.80 6.86
N SER A 273 -7.22 -13.39 8.02
CA SER A 273 -7.87 -14.64 8.47
C SER A 273 -9.37 -14.42 8.70
N GLN A 274 -9.72 -13.27 9.29
CA GLN A 274 -11.11 -12.87 9.49
C GLN A 274 -11.81 -12.62 8.16
N THR A 275 -11.14 -11.92 7.24
CA THR A 275 -11.65 -11.63 5.89
C THR A 275 -11.90 -12.91 5.09
N LEU A 276 -10.97 -13.87 5.11
CA LEU A 276 -11.14 -15.18 4.47
C LEU A 276 -12.28 -15.97 5.12
N GLY A 277 -12.46 -15.85 6.44
CA GLY A 277 -13.58 -16.44 7.17
C GLY A 277 -14.93 -15.93 6.67
N SER A 278 -15.10 -14.62 6.55
CA SER A 278 -16.31 -13.99 6.00
C SER A 278 -16.56 -14.41 4.55
N LEU A 279 -15.54 -14.30 3.70
CA LEU A 279 -15.64 -14.66 2.28
C LEU A 279 -15.96 -16.14 2.07
N SER A 280 -15.53 -17.03 2.96
CA SER A 280 -15.80 -18.48 2.84
C SER A 280 -17.29 -18.84 2.90
N ALA A 281 -18.13 -17.95 3.43
CA ALA A 281 -19.58 -18.11 3.43
C ALA A 281 -20.22 -17.78 2.07
N GLU A 282 -19.50 -17.09 1.18
CA GLU A 282 -20.02 -16.64 -0.10
C GLU A 282 -19.94 -17.76 -1.18
N PRO A 283 -21.02 -18.00 -1.94
CA PRO A 283 -21.01 -19.02 -3.00
C PRO A 283 -20.01 -18.76 -4.15
N SER A 284 -19.59 -17.50 -4.32
CA SER A 284 -18.59 -17.08 -5.30
C SER A 284 -17.15 -17.35 -4.87
N PHE A 285 -16.92 -17.73 -3.61
CA PHE A 285 -15.58 -17.91 -3.03
C PHE A 285 -15.00 -19.30 -3.26
N ARG A 286 -13.69 -19.35 -3.50
CA ARG A 286 -12.91 -20.58 -3.59
C ARG A 286 -11.51 -20.38 -3.02
N LEU A 287 -11.05 -21.33 -2.22
CA LEU A 287 -9.67 -21.39 -1.73
C LEU A 287 -8.92 -22.51 -2.46
N GLU A 288 -7.76 -22.18 -3.03
CA GLU A 288 -6.85 -23.15 -3.64
C GLU A 288 -5.47 -23.08 -2.98
N THR A 289 -5.04 -24.19 -2.40
CA THR A 289 -3.72 -24.31 -1.78
C THR A 289 -2.73 -24.88 -2.79
N LEU A 290 -1.64 -24.14 -3.03
CA LEU A 290 -0.55 -24.59 -3.90
C LEU A 290 0.35 -25.56 -3.12
N ARG A 291 0.60 -26.73 -3.73
CA ARG A 291 1.44 -27.78 -3.15
C ARG A 291 2.89 -27.65 -3.61
N ARG A 292 3.84 -28.33 -2.99
CA ARG A 292 5.20 -28.42 -3.57
C ARG A 292 5.20 -29.30 -4.84
N PHE A 293 6.21 -29.18 -5.69
CA PHE A 293 6.32 -29.98 -6.92
C PHE A 293 6.51 -31.46 -6.63
N SER A 294 5.81 -32.30 -7.40
CA SER A 294 6.07 -33.74 -7.43
C SER A 294 7.41 -34.05 -8.12
N ALA A 295 7.87 -35.31 -8.01
CA ALA A 295 9.07 -35.75 -8.71
C ALA A 295 8.91 -35.61 -10.24
N GLU A 296 7.69 -35.84 -10.74
CA GLU A 296 7.40 -35.69 -12.18
C GLU A 296 7.42 -34.22 -12.61
N GLU A 297 6.91 -33.31 -11.77
CA GLU A 297 6.95 -31.86 -12.04
C GLU A 297 8.38 -31.32 -11.97
N THR A 298 9.19 -31.78 -11.00
CA THR A 298 10.62 -31.49 -10.94
C THR A 298 11.36 -32.00 -12.18
N ALA A 299 11.11 -33.25 -12.58
CA ALA A 299 11.73 -33.83 -13.77
C ALA A 299 11.37 -33.04 -15.03
N SER A 300 10.09 -32.66 -15.16
CA SER A 300 9.60 -31.84 -16.27
C SER A 300 10.26 -30.46 -16.30
N LEU A 301 10.57 -29.87 -15.15
CA LEU A 301 11.25 -28.57 -15.08
C LEU A 301 12.71 -28.70 -15.51
N ILE A 302 13.41 -29.74 -15.06
CA ILE A 302 14.80 -30.00 -15.47
C ILE A 302 14.86 -30.24 -16.98
N GLU A 303 13.95 -31.05 -17.53
CA GLU A 303 13.87 -31.32 -18.96
C GLU A 303 13.57 -30.06 -19.77
N ALA A 304 12.65 -29.21 -19.30
CA ALA A 304 12.31 -27.96 -19.97
C ALA A 304 13.48 -26.96 -20.02
N THR A 305 14.36 -26.97 -19.00
CA THR A 305 15.52 -26.08 -18.93
C THR A 305 16.74 -26.68 -19.65
N GLY A 306 17.10 -27.92 -19.33
CA GLY A 306 18.30 -28.60 -19.86
C GLY A 306 18.10 -29.27 -21.23
N GLY A 307 16.87 -29.36 -21.73
CA GLY A 307 16.55 -29.95 -23.04
C GLY A 307 16.64 -31.47 -23.13
N LEU A 308 16.99 -32.15 -22.03
CA LEU A 308 17.13 -33.61 -21.93
C LEU A 308 16.42 -34.14 -20.68
N PRO A 309 15.86 -35.36 -20.74
CA PRO A 309 15.22 -35.97 -19.57
C PRO A 309 16.27 -36.25 -18.48
N PRO A 310 16.04 -35.83 -17.22
CA PRO A 310 16.99 -36.04 -16.13
C PRO A 310 17.02 -37.51 -15.68
N THR A 311 18.11 -37.91 -15.02
CA THR A 311 18.17 -39.18 -14.31
C THR A 311 17.34 -39.14 -13.02
N GLU A 312 16.84 -40.29 -12.58
CA GLU A 312 16.06 -40.38 -11.33
C GLU A 312 16.88 -39.95 -10.11
N ASP A 313 18.18 -40.26 -10.07
CA ASP A 313 19.09 -39.82 -9.00
C ASP A 313 19.19 -38.29 -8.91
N LEU A 314 19.32 -37.60 -10.04
CA LEU A 314 19.37 -36.14 -10.08
C LEU A 314 18.05 -35.53 -9.56
N VAL A 315 16.91 -36.08 -9.99
CA VAL A 315 15.59 -35.65 -9.51
C VAL A 315 15.48 -35.84 -7.99
N GLN A 316 15.87 -36.99 -7.47
CA GLN A 316 15.82 -37.29 -6.04
C GLN A 316 16.76 -36.39 -5.22
N ARG A 317 17.97 -36.12 -5.71
CA ARG A 317 18.91 -35.20 -5.06
C ARG A 317 18.35 -33.78 -5.01
N ILE A 318 17.87 -33.25 -6.14
CA ILE A 318 17.27 -31.91 -6.18
C ILE A 318 16.05 -31.87 -5.26
N GLN A 319 15.17 -32.88 -5.28
CA GLN A 319 14.05 -32.94 -4.34
C GLN A 319 14.47 -33.02 -2.88
N GLY A 320 15.51 -33.79 -2.54
CA GLY A 320 16.00 -33.90 -1.17
C GLY A 320 16.53 -32.58 -0.61
N HIS A 321 17.14 -31.74 -1.44
CA HIS A 321 17.70 -30.45 -1.03
C HIS A 321 16.72 -29.27 -1.13
N THR A 322 15.75 -29.35 -2.04
CA THR A 322 14.78 -28.25 -2.27
C THR A 322 13.42 -28.52 -1.66
N GLU A 323 13.20 -29.76 -1.19
CA GLU A 323 11.94 -30.30 -0.72
C GLU A 323 10.78 -30.10 -1.73
N GLY A 324 11.12 -29.92 -3.02
CA GLY A 324 10.15 -29.68 -4.10
C GLY A 324 9.60 -28.25 -4.17
N ASN A 325 10.15 -27.26 -3.44
CA ASN A 325 9.71 -25.87 -3.60
C ASN A 325 10.09 -25.36 -5.02
N PRO A 326 9.13 -24.96 -5.89
CA PRO A 326 9.38 -24.59 -7.28
C PRO A 326 10.49 -23.55 -7.49
N MET A 327 10.56 -22.54 -6.62
CA MET A 327 11.60 -21.53 -6.70
C MET A 327 12.98 -22.14 -6.44
N PHE A 328 13.09 -23.01 -5.44
CA PHE A 328 14.34 -23.65 -5.06
C PHE A 328 14.78 -24.67 -6.11
N VAL A 329 13.84 -25.45 -6.64
CA VAL A 329 14.09 -26.35 -7.76
C VAL A 329 14.60 -25.55 -8.97
N GLY A 330 13.90 -24.50 -9.38
CA GLY A 330 14.30 -23.69 -10.53
C GLY A 330 15.69 -23.06 -10.38
N GLU A 331 16.01 -22.60 -9.17
CA GLU A 331 17.33 -22.02 -8.87
C GLU A 331 18.46 -23.06 -8.91
N VAL A 332 18.25 -24.23 -8.30
CA VAL A 332 19.24 -25.32 -8.36
C VAL A 332 19.44 -25.79 -9.80
N VAL A 333 18.35 -25.97 -10.56
CA VAL A 333 18.43 -26.38 -11.98
C VAL A 333 19.22 -25.36 -12.80
N ARG A 334 18.99 -24.07 -12.58
CA ARG A 334 19.72 -23.01 -13.28
C ARG A 334 21.21 -22.98 -12.91
N LEU A 335 21.56 -23.16 -11.64
CA LEU A 335 22.97 -23.26 -11.23
C LEU A 335 23.68 -24.45 -11.89
N LEU A 336 22.99 -25.58 -12.01
CA LEU A 336 23.50 -26.76 -12.69
C LEU A 336 23.70 -26.52 -14.19
N GLU A 337 22.77 -25.81 -14.84
CA GLU A 337 22.89 -25.39 -16.24
C GLU A 337 24.12 -24.51 -16.46
N GLU A 338 24.32 -23.49 -15.62
CA GLU A 338 25.45 -22.56 -15.70
C GLU A 338 26.81 -23.25 -15.49
N GLN A 339 26.83 -24.37 -14.76
CA GLN A 339 28.02 -25.20 -14.51
C GLN A 339 28.23 -26.32 -15.55
N GLY A 340 27.32 -26.48 -16.52
CA GLY A 340 27.34 -27.61 -17.46
C GLY A 340 26.94 -28.96 -16.85
N GLY A 341 26.47 -28.97 -15.60
CA GLY A 341 26.15 -30.18 -14.83
C GLY A 341 24.84 -30.88 -15.22
N LEU A 342 24.06 -30.32 -16.15
CA LEU A 342 22.87 -30.97 -16.71
C LEU A 342 23.20 -31.92 -17.87
N ASP A 343 24.44 -31.92 -18.38
CA ASP A 343 24.88 -32.87 -19.40
C ASP A 343 25.11 -34.26 -18.78
N SER A 344 24.19 -35.18 -19.08
CA SER A 344 24.14 -36.54 -18.55
C SER A 344 25.40 -37.41 -18.74
N SER A 345 26.40 -36.98 -19.54
CA SER A 345 27.66 -37.71 -19.70
C SER A 345 28.70 -37.42 -18.61
N GLU A 346 28.61 -36.29 -17.90
CA GLU A 346 29.53 -35.96 -16.79
C GLU A 346 28.92 -36.25 -15.41
N ALA A 347 27.59 -36.38 -15.32
CA ALA A 347 26.88 -36.79 -14.11
C ALA A 347 27.26 -38.22 -13.62
N ASP A 348 27.86 -39.04 -14.48
CA ASP A 348 28.37 -40.39 -14.18
C ASP A 348 29.78 -40.36 -13.53
N GLN A 349 30.45 -39.20 -13.50
CA GLN A 349 31.80 -39.04 -12.95
C GLN A 349 31.83 -38.37 -11.57
N GLY A 350 30.91 -38.68 -10.66
CA GLY A 350 31.11 -38.50 -9.21
C GLY A 350 31.57 -37.11 -8.72
N ALA A 351 31.49 -36.07 -9.55
CA ALA A 351 31.69 -34.71 -9.14
C ALA A 351 30.46 -34.39 -8.31
N ALA A 352 30.65 -34.41 -7.00
CA ALA A 352 29.65 -33.99 -6.04
C ALA A 352 29.28 -32.55 -6.40
N LEU A 353 28.26 -32.39 -7.25
CA LEU A 353 27.52 -31.16 -7.40
C LEU A 353 27.02 -30.84 -5.99
N GLU A 354 27.74 -29.98 -5.29
CA GLU A 354 27.35 -29.45 -3.98
C GLU A 354 26.08 -28.66 -4.21
N VAL A 355 24.94 -29.32 -4.06
CA VAL A 355 23.65 -28.65 -4.04
C VAL A 355 23.64 -27.80 -2.77
N PRO A 356 23.60 -26.46 -2.87
CA PRO A 356 23.71 -25.61 -1.68
C PRO A 356 22.59 -25.93 -0.68
N GLU A 357 22.91 -25.96 0.61
CA GLU A 357 22.00 -26.39 1.68
C GLU A 357 20.75 -25.52 1.85
N SER A 358 20.67 -24.34 1.21
CA SER A 358 19.48 -23.46 1.22
C SER A 358 19.57 -22.32 0.19
N VAL A 359 18.46 -21.65 -0.12
CA VAL A 359 18.45 -20.40 -0.93
C VAL A 359 19.25 -19.27 -0.33
N ARG A 360 19.40 -19.23 1.00
CA ARG A 360 20.32 -18.30 1.67
C ARG A 360 21.77 -18.57 1.28
N ALA A 361 22.15 -19.85 1.09
CA ALA A 361 23.48 -20.21 0.59
C ALA A 361 23.67 -19.79 -0.87
N VAL A 362 22.64 -19.95 -1.73
CA VAL A 362 22.67 -19.52 -3.13
C VAL A 362 22.76 -17.99 -3.26
N THR A 363 21.92 -17.26 -2.54
CA THR A 363 21.93 -15.78 -2.53
C THR A 363 23.27 -15.28 -2.01
N ARG A 364 23.77 -15.85 -0.90
CA ARG A 364 25.10 -15.52 -0.36
C ARG A 364 26.23 -15.87 -1.33
N GLN A 365 26.08 -16.93 -2.13
CA GLN A 365 27.07 -17.33 -3.14
C GLN A 365 27.07 -16.38 -4.34
N ARG A 366 25.91 -15.87 -4.77
CA ARG A 366 25.82 -14.81 -5.78
C ARG A 366 26.42 -13.48 -5.29
N LEU A 367 26.26 -13.16 -4.00
CA LEU A 367 26.83 -11.95 -3.38
C LEU A 367 28.35 -12.02 -3.18
N ARG A 368 28.94 -13.22 -3.03
CA ARG A 368 30.38 -13.43 -2.78
C ARG A 368 31.30 -12.94 -3.92
N GLY A 369 30.77 -12.73 -5.11
CA GLY A 369 31.52 -12.23 -6.27
C GLY A 369 31.40 -10.73 -6.50
N LEU A 370 30.59 -10.02 -5.70
CA LEU A 370 30.30 -8.61 -5.93
C LEU A 370 31.32 -7.67 -5.27
N SER A 371 31.53 -6.52 -5.89
CA SER A 371 32.27 -5.40 -5.28
C SER A 371 31.64 -4.97 -3.95
N ALA A 372 32.44 -4.32 -3.10
CA ALA A 372 31.94 -3.81 -1.81
C ALA A 372 30.88 -2.72 -2.03
N GLU A 373 31.09 -1.90 -3.06
CA GLU A 373 30.23 -0.82 -3.50
C GLU A 373 28.88 -1.36 -4.01
N CYS A 374 28.90 -2.43 -4.81
CA CYS A 374 27.68 -3.11 -5.26
C CYS A 374 26.89 -3.72 -4.10
N ASN A 375 27.58 -4.43 -3.20
CA ASN A 375 26.93 -4.99 -2.00
C ASN A 375 26.28 -3.90 -1.14
N GLN A 376 26.97 -2.78 -0.89
CA GLN A 376 26.42 -1.69 -0.11
C GLN A 376 25.21 -1.04 -0.79
N THR A 377 25.28 -0.84 -2.11
CA THR A 377 24.16 -0.31 -2.92
C THR A 377 22.94 -1.23 -2.83
N LEU A 378 23.13 -2.54 -2.94
CA LEU A 378 22.05 -3.54 -2.85
C LEU A 378 21.44 -3.62 -1.44
N LEU A 379 22.23 -3.46 -0.38
CA LEU A 379 21.71 -3.42 0.99
C LEU A 379 20.82 -2.20 1.23
N SER A 380 21.23 -1.01 0.76
CA SER A 380 20.40 0.19 0.84
C SER A 380 19.14 0.06 -0.01
N ALA A 381 19.26 -0.44 -1.24
CA ALA A 381 18.11 -0.71 -2.11
C ALA A 381 17.12 -1.69 -1.47
N ALA A 382 17.62 -2.70 -0.76
CA ALA A 382 16.76 -3.68 -0.09
C ALA A 382 15.88 -3.07 1.01
N VAL A 383 16.34 -2.00 1.67
CA VAL A 383 15.56 -1.26 2.68
C VAL A 383 14.62 -0.24 2.05
N VAL A 384 14.94 0.30 0.88
CA VAL A 384 14.01 1.15 0.10
C VAL A 384 12.79 0.34 -0.35
N GLY A 385 13.00 -0.90 -0.77
CA GLY A 385 11.93 -1.84 -1.13
C GLY A 385 12.24 -2.63 -2.39
N ARG A 386 11.26 -3.39 -2.88
CA ARG A 386 11.41 -4.25 -4.07
C ARG A 386 11.70 -3.46 -5.36
N GLU A 387 11.08 -2.29 -5.49
CA GLU A 387 11.25 -1.37 -6.62
C GLU A 387 11.85 -0.07 -6.08
N PHE A 388 12.83 0.49 -6.78
CA PHE A 388 13.53 1.68 -6.32
C PHE A 388 14.00 2.55 -7.48
N ASP A 389 14.09 3.84 -7.19
CA ASP A 389 14.53 4.87 -8.13
C ASP A 389 16.03 5.14 -7.97
N PHE A 390 16.72 5.29 -9.11
CA PHE A 390 18.14 5.62 -9.15
C PHE A 390 18.47 6.93 -8.43
N GLY A 391 17.62 7.96 -8.58
CA GLY A 391 17.79 9.26 -7.95
C GLY A 391 17.74 9.19 -6.43
N LEU A 392 16.84 8.37 -5.87
CA LEU A 392 16.80 8.10 -4.43
C LEU A 392 18.07 7.36 -3.97
N LEU A 393 18.45 6.27 -4.67
CA LEU A 393 19.67 5.53 -4.33
C LEU A 393 20.92 6.41 -4.38
N ARG A 394 21.06 7.25 -5.42
CA ARG A 394 22.18 8.17 -5.56
C ARG A 394 22.29 9.14 -4.38
N ARG A 395 21.17 9.58 -3.80
CA ARG A 395 21.15 10.46 -2.61
C ARG A 395 21.64 9.75 -1.35
N LEU A 396 21.48 8.43 -1.24
CA LEU A 396 21.99 7.64 -0.11
C LEU A 396 23.52 7.50 -0.12
N PHE A 397 24.17 7.75 -1.25
CA PHE A 397 25.62 7.67 -1.41
C PHE A 397 26.19 9.04 -1.83
N PRO A 398 26.18 10.06 -0.95
CA PRO A 398 26.62 11.41 -1.31
C PRO A 398 28.09 11.46 -1.76
N ASP A 399 28.93 10.61 -1.18
CA ASP A 399 30.37 10.52 -1.47
C ASP A 399 30.70 9.76 -2.76
N ALA A 400 29.76 8.97 -3.30
CA ALA A 400 29.93 8.24 -4.55
C ALA A 400 29.54 9.11 -5.74
N THR A 401 30.25 9.00 -6.86
CA THR A 401 29.88 9.58 -8.14
C THR A 401 28.68 8.86 -8.75
N GLU A 402 27.97 9.53 -9.66
CA GLU A 402 26.88 8.90 -10.42
C GLU A 402 27.35 7.67 -11.21
N ALA A 403 28.57 7.72 -11.74
CA ALA A 403 29.19 6.61 -12.43
C ALA A 403 29.41 5.40 -11.53
N GLU A 404 29.87 5.59 -10.29
CA GLU A 404 30.10 4.48 -9.34
C GLU A 404 28.80 3.76 -8.95
N VAL A 405 27.72 4.51 -8.69
CA VAL A 405 26.40 3.90 -8.41
C VAL A 405 25.85 3.18 -9.64
N THR A 406 26.05 3.75 -10.83
CA THR A 406 25.66 3.12 -12.10
C THR A 406 26.42 1.83 -12.35
N ASP A 407 27.74 1.82 -12.11
CA ASP A 407 28.60 0.64 -12.26
C ASP A 407 28.21 -0.46 -11.27
N ALA A 408 27.87 -0.10 -10.03
CA ALA A 408 27.34 -1.01 -9.02
C ALA A 408 26.02 -1.67 -9.46
N LEU A 409 25.05 -0.89 -9.94
CA LEU A 409 23.79 -1.43 -10.47
C LEU A 409 24.00 -2.24 -11.75
N GLY A 410 24.94 -1.84 -12.60
CA GLY A 410 25.33 -2.58 -13.80
C GLY A 410 25.97 -3.93 -13.45
N GLU A 411 26.75 -4.01 -12.38
CA GLU A 411 27.24 -5.26 -11.81
C GLU A 411 26.10 -6.16 -11.32
N ALA A 412 25.20 -5.62 -10.51
CA ALA A 412 24.03 -6.35 -10.00
C ALA A 412 23.09 -6.83 -11.14
N THR A 413 22.95 -6.05 -12.21
CA THR A 413 22.17 -6.42 -13.39
C THR A 413 22.80 -7.56 -14.18
N ARG A 414 24.13 -7.55 -14.34
CA ARG A 414 24.87 -8.64 -15.03
C ARG A 414 24.68 -9.99 -14.34
N VAL A 415 24.63 -10.00 -13.00
CA VAL A 415 24.37 -11.22 -12.22
C VAL A 415 22.88 -11.48 -11.95
N ARG A 416 21.98 -10.68 -12.55
CA ARG A 416 20.51 -10.77 -12.43
C ARG A 416 20.01 -10.77 -10.98
N LEU A 417 20.57 -9.91 -10.15
CA LEU A 417 20.01 -9.61 -8.82
C LEU A 417 18.96 -8.50 -8.92
N VAL A 418 19.17 -7.56 -9.83
CA VAL A 418 18.24 -6.48 -10.15
C VAL A 418 18.06 -6.38 -11.66
N GLU A 419 16.94 -5.82 -12.07
CA GLU A 419 16.57 -5.56 -13.46
C GLU A 419 16.07 -4.11 -13.57
N GLU A 420 16.41 -3.44 -14.67
CA GLU A 420 15.86 -2.13 -14.99
C GLU A 420 14.47 -2.29 -15.63
N LEU A 421 13.47 -1.55 -15.14
CA LEU A 421 12.09 -1.70 -15.59
C LEU A 421 11.94 -1.17 -17.03
N PRO A 422 11.33 -1.95 -17.95
CA PRO A 422 11.16 -1.52 -19.32
C PRO A 422 10.34 -0.23 -19.42
N ARG A 423 10.81 0.71 -20.24
CA ARG A 423 10.15 2.01 -20.50
C ARG A 423 10.10 2.96 -19.30
N GLN A 424 10.80 2.65 -18.21
CA GLN A 424 10.98 3.53 -17.05
C GLN A 424 12.48 3.69 -16.75
N PRO A 425 13.21 4.51 -17.53
CA PRO A 425 14.65 4.70 -17.33
C PRO A 425 14.97 5.14 -15.90
N GLY A 426 15.96 4.52 -15.28
CA GLY A 426 16.36 4.82 -13.89
C GLY A 426 15.49 4.17 -12.82
N ARG A 427 14.48 3.37 -13.18
CA ARG A 427 13.75 2.53 -12.24
C ARG A 427 14.25 1.09 -12.29
N TYR A 428 14.51 0.56 -11.10
CA TYR A 428 15.02 -0.79 -10.93
C TYR A 428 14.10 -1.61 -10.03
N GLN A 429 14.18 -2.91 -10.18
CA GLN A 429 13.49 -3.89 -9.36
C GLN A 429 14.44 -5.04 -9.02
N PHE A 430 14.35 -5.59 -7.82
CA PHE A 430 14.93 -6.90 -7.54
C PHE A 430 14.27 -7.98 -8.39
N SER A 431 15.08 -8.77 -9.11
CA SER A 431 14.58 -9.88 -9.93
C SER A 431 13.69 -10.84 -9.13
N HIS A 432 13.98 -11.00 -7.83
CA HIS A 432 13.18 -11.80 -6.90
C HIS A 432 13.02 -11.12 -5.53
N SER A 433 11.83 -11.20 -4.94
CA SER A 433 11.54 -10.66 -3.60
C SER A 433 12.39 -11.30 -2.50
N LEU A 434 12.70 -12.61 -2.58
CA LEU A 434 13.57 -13.26 -1.57
C LEU A 434 15.00 -12.71 -1.56
N ILE A 435 15.51 -12.18 -2.68
CA ILE A 435 16.85 -11.57 -2.71
C ILE A 435 16.83 -10.29 -1.88
N GLN A 436 15.81 -9.44 -2.12
CA GLN A 436 15.58 -8.23 -1.33
C GLN A 436 15.39 -8.57 0.15
N GLN A 437 14.51 -9.53 0.48
CA GLN A 437 14.27 -9.94 1.87
C GLN A 437 15.56 -10.48 2.51
N ALA A 438 16.31 -11.35 1.83
CA ALA A 438 17.56 -11.89 2.36
C ALA A 438 18.63 -10.81 2.59
N LEU A 439 18.68 -9.78 1.75
CA LEU A 439 19.57 -8.62 1.92
C LEU A 439 19.13 -7.75 3.10
N ALA A 440 17.84 -7.40 3.17
CA ALA A 440 17.28 -6.61 4.27
C ALA A 440 17.45 -7.31 5.63
N GLU A 441 17.18 -8.63 5.69
CA GLU A 441 17.38 -9.46 6.89
C GLU A 441 18.85 -9.67 7.26
N SER A 442 19.78 -9.50 6.32
CA SER A 442 21.21 -9.63 6.60
C SER A 442 21.78 -8.44 7.36
N LEU A 443 21.07 -7.30 7.34
CA LEU A 443 21.45 -6.12 8.11
C LEU A 443 21.21 -6.37 9.61
N SER A 444 22.19 -5.96 10.42
CA SER A 444 21.94 -5.84 11.86
C SER A 444 20.83 -4.82 12.13
N THR A 445 20.12 -4.95 13.25
CA THR A 445 19.06 -3.99 13.65
C THR A 445 19.55 -2.55 13.65
N THR A 446 20.78 -2.29 14.13
CA THR A 446 21.39 -0.96 14.10
C THR A 446 21.68 -0.47 12.68
N ALA A 447 22.23 -1.34 11.83
CA ALA A 447 22.51 -0.97 10.44
C ALA A 447 21.22 -0.67 9.66
N ARG A 448 20.18 -1.49 9.85
CA ARG A 448 18.86 -1.27 9.26
C ARG A 448 18.26 0.06 9.72
N ALA A 449 18.28 0.36 11.01
CA ALA A 449 17.78 1.63 11.55
C ALA A 449 18.56 2.84 10.99
N GLN A 450 19.88 2.72 10.80
CA GLN A 450 20.68 3.76 10.14
C GLN A 450 20.28 3.93 8.67
N THR A 451 20.08 2.84 7.94
CA THR A 451 19.62 2.90 6.55
C THR A 451 18.23 3.54 6.44
N HIS A 452 17.28 3.23 7.33
CA HIS A 452 15.99 3.94 7.37
C HIS A 452 16.17 5.43 7.68
N ALA A 453 17.12 5.80 8.56
CA ALA A 453 17.42 7.20 8.85
C ALA A 453 17.91 7.94 7.61
N ASP A 454 18.85 7.33 6.89
CA ASP A 454 19.43 7.91 5.67
C ASP A 454 18.37 8.05 4.57
N ILE A 455 17.47 7.06 4.42
CA ILE A 455 16.33 7.11 3.50
C ILE A 455 15.35 8.21 3.90
N ALA A 456 14.95 8.31 5.17
CA ALA A 456 14.04 9.33 5.65
C ALA A 456 14.56 10.75 5.34
N LEU A 457 15.84 11.00 5.61
CA LEU A 457 16.47 12.30 5.34
C LEU A 457 16.57 12.58 3.83
N ALA A 458 16.88 11.56 3.02
CA ALA A 458 16.96 11.70 1.57
C ALA A 458 15.60 12.01 0.93
N LEU A 459 14.53 11.36 1.40
CA LEU A 459 13.15 11.56 0.97
C LEU A 459 12.63 12.93 1.41
N GLU A 460 12.84 13.33 2.66
CA GLU A 460 12.44 14.65 3.17
C GLU A 460 13.08 15.76 2.33
N ALA A 461 14.37 15.63 2.01
CA ALA A 461 15.08 16.56 1.13
C ALA A 461 14.66 16.44 -0.35
N HIS A 462 14.06 15.33 -0.77
CA HIS A 462 13.57 15.14 -2.14
C HIS A 462 12.22 15.80 -2.35
N TYR A 463 11.30 15.57 -1.41
CA TYR A 463 9.94 16.10 -1.50
C TYR A 463 9.85 17.58 -1.14
N GLY A 464 10.75 18.09 -0.28
CA GLY A 464 10.76 19.51 0.09
C GLY A 464 9.41 19.95 0.64
N ASP A 465 8.85 21.03 0.08
CA ASP A 465 7.54 21.57 0.50
C ASP A 465 6.36 20.59 0.30
N GLY A 466 6.54 19.53 -0.50
CA GLY A 466 5.53 18.49 -0.74
C GLY A 466 5.57 17.32 0.24
N VAL A 467 6.49 17.30 1.21
CA VAL A 467 6.75 16.13 2.07
C VAL A 467 5.53 15.64 2.84
N ASP A 468 4.63 16.54 3.27
CA ASP A 468 3.42 16.20 4.01
C ASP A 468 2.46 15.32 3.19
N THR A 469 2.49 15.41 1.85
CA THR A 469 1.70 14.53 0.99
C THR A 469 2.21 13.09 0.93
N HIS A 470 3.44 12.87 1.40
CA HIS A 470 4.10 11.57 1.53
C HIS A 470 4.19 11.11 3.00
N ALA A 471 3.33 11.64 3.88
CA ALA A 471 3.40 11.41 5.32
C ALA A 471 3.46 9.93 5.74
N VAL A 472 2.79 9.02 5.03
CA VAL A 472 2.80 7.57 5.35
C VAL A 472 4.20 6.97 5.12
N GLU A 473 4.84 7.28 4.00
CA GLU A 473 6.22 6.86 3.70
C GLU A 473 7.20 7.45 4.72
N MET A 474 7.03 8.72 5.06
CA MET A 474 7.87 9.39 6.06
C MET A 474 7.68 8.80 7.46
N ALA A 475 6.44 8.55 7.87
CA ALA A 475 6.12 7.94 9.16
C ALA A 475 6.83 6.59 9.31
N TYR A 476 6.78 5.74 8.27
CA TYR A 476 7.47 4.46 8.28
C TYR A 476 8.98 4.60 8.52
N HIS A 477 9.68 5.35 7.67
CA HIS A 477 11.14 5.46 7.78
C HIS A 477 11.58 6.18 9.07
N PHE A 478 10.85 7.19 9.54
CA PHE A 478 11.18 7.86 10.81
C PHE A 478 10.90 6.98 12.02
N THR A 479 9.83 6.17 12.03
CA THR A 479 9.53 5.23 13.11
C THR A 479 10.59 4.13 13.19
N GLU A 480 10.97 3.52 12.05
CA GLU A 480 12.04 2.50 11.99
C GLU A 480 13.42 3.06 12.37
N SER A 481 13.63 4.37 12.26
CA SER A 481 14.88 5.06 12.59
C SER A 481 14.84 5.88 13.87
N GLN A 482 13.79 5.75 14.70
CA GLN A 482 13.61 6.57 15.90
C GLN A 482 14.78 6.48 16.90
N ALA A 483 15.48 5.35 16.93
CA ALA A 483 16.67 5.16 17.78
C ALA A 483 17.87 6.01 17.34
N ILE A 484 17.90 6.44 16.07
CA ILE A 484 18.96 7.25 15.46
C ILE A 484 18.56 8.73 15.40
N LEU A 485 17.37 9.03 14.88
CA LEU A 485 16.90 10.40 14.63
C LEU A 485 16.04 10.99 15.75
N GLY A 486 15.69 10.18 16.74
CA GLY A 486 14.79 10.55 17.83
C GLY A 486 13.31 10.46 17.45
N PRO A 487 12.41 10.57 18.45
CA PRO A 487 10.98 10.31 18.27
C PRO A 487 10.20 11.47 17.61
N GLY A 488 10.75 12.69 17.60
CA GLY A 488 9.99 13.90 17.26
C GLY A 488 9.40 13.89 15.84
N ARG A 489 10.22 13.54 14.83
CA ARG A 489 9.74 13.49 13.44
C ARG A 489 8.81 12.31 13.20
N ALA A 490 9.10 11.16 13.81
CA ALA A 490 8.23 9.98 13.74
C ALA A 490 6.82 10.32 14.25
N ALA A 491 6.69 10.90 15.44
CA ALA A 491 5.40 11.30 15.99
C ALA A 491 4.65 12.32 15.10
N HIS A 492 5.39 13.27 14.51
CA HIS A 492 4.82 14.27 13.59
C HIS A 492 4.24 13.63 12.31
N TYR A 493 5.02 12.78 11.63
CA TYR A 493 4.56 12.15 10.40
C TYR A 493 3.50 11.07 10.65
N GLU A 494 3.53 10.38 11.81
CA GLU A 494 2.45 9.48 12.23
C GLU A 494 1.12 10.23 12.44
N LEU A 495 1.16 11.45 13.00
CA LEU A 495 -0.03 12.30 13.11
C LEU A 495 -0.58 12.68 11.72
N LEU A 496 0.28 13.11 10.80
CA LEU A 496 -0.12 13.47 9.43
C LEU A 496 -0.65 12.26 8.64
N ALA A 497 0.01 11.11 8.76
CA ALA A 497 -0.43 9.85 8.16
C ALA A 497 -1.80 9.42 8.70
N GLY A 498 -2.01 9.53 10.01
CA GLY A 498 -3.29 9.24 10.65
C GLY A 498 -4.43 10.17 10.19
N GLU A 499 -4.19 11.47 10.08
CA GLU A 499 -5.18 12.42 9.55
C GLU A 499 -5.50 12.19 8.07
N SER A 500 -4.50 11.85 7.27
CA SER A 500 -4.66 11.46 5.86
C SER A 500 -5.52 10.19 5.72
N ALA A 501 -5.18 9.14 6.48
CA ALA A 501 -5.93 7.89 6.51
C ALA A 501 -7.38 8.10 6.98
N TYR A 502 -7.60 8.91 8.02
CA TYR A 502 -8.94 9.23 8.51
C TYR A 502 -9.77 9.96 7.45
N SER A 503 -9.17 10.93 6.77
CA SER A 503 -9.82 11.69 5.69
C SER A 503 -10.16 10.80 4.49
N GLY A 504 -9.34 9.78 4.22
CA GLY A 504 -9.59 8.76 3.21
C GLY A 504 -10.53 7.62 3.65
N HIS A 505 -11.17 7.73 4.82
CA HIS A 505 -12.07 6.73 5.41
C HIS A 505 -11.42 5.39 5.84
N ALA A 506 -10.09 5.35 5.93
CA ALA A 506 -9.31 4.21 6.42
C ALA A 506 -9.14 4.28 7.95
N TYR A 507 -10.25 4.09 8.68
CA TYR A 507 -10.29 4.38 10.12
C TYR A 507 -9.43 3.45 10.97
N GLU A 508 -9.32 2.18 10.60
CA GLU A 508 -8.46 1.21 11.28
C GLU A 508 -6.97 1.57 11.14
N ASP A 509 -6.56 2.01 9.94
CA ASP A 509 -5.18 2.39 9.67
C ASP A 509 -4.85 3.76 10.29
N ALA A 510 -5.83 4.68 10.30
CA ALA A 510 -5.71 5.94 11.04
C ALA A 510 -5.50 5.70 12.55
N LEU A 511 -6.27 4.77 13.14
CA LEU A 511 -6.09 4.38 14.54
C LEU A 511 -4.69 3.82 14.80
N ALA A 512 -4.18 2.97 13.90
CA ALA A 512 -2.84 2.40 14.01
C ALA A 512 -1.76 3.49 13.97
N HIS A 513 -1.85 4.47 13.07
CA HIS A 513 -0.93 5.60 13.01
C HIS A 513 -0.96 6.47 14.27
N PHE A 514 -2.16 6.84 14.75
CA PHE A 514 -2.28 7.61 15.99
C PHE A 514 -1.70 6.86 17.20
N GLN A 515 -1.91 5.54 17.29
CA GLN A 515 -1.31 4.71 18.34
C GLN A 515 0.20 4.56 18.19
N SER A 516 0.72 4.44 16.96
CA SER A 516 2.16 4.44 16.69
C SER A 516 2.81 5.74 17.16
N GLY A 517 2.25 6.89 16.77
CA GLY A 517 2.70 8.21 17.23
C GLY A 517 2.69 8.33 18.76
N LEU A 518 1.65 7.84 19.45
CA LEU A 518 1.60 7.84 20.92
C LEU A 518 2.65 6.92 21.54
N THR A 519 2.92 5.77 20.92
CA THR A 519 3.97 4.84 21.36
C THR A 519 5.34 5.50 21.28
N VAL A 520 5.64 6.14 20.15
CA VAL A 520 6.88 6.90 19.91
C VAL A 520 7.05 8.02 20.95
N LYS A 521 5.95 8.67 21.36
CA LYS A 521 5.95 9.69 22.41
C LYS A 521 5.93 9.14 23.85
N GLY A 522 5.81 7.83 24.03
CA GLY A 522 5.67 7.19 25.35
C GLY A 522 4.37 7.55 26.08
N VAL A 523 3.30 7.88 25.34
CA VAL A 523 1.99 8.24 25.88
C VAL A 523 1.09 6.99 25.89
N PRO A 524 0.55 6.57 27.04
CA PRO A 524 -0.37 5.43 27.10
C PRO A 524 -1.62 5.67 26.26
N PHE A 525 -2.12 4.64 25.57
CA PHE A 525 -3.35 4.71 24.75
C PHE A 525 -4.62 4.86 25.59
N THR A 526 -4.55 4.45 26.85
CA THR A 526 -5.66 4.49 27.81
C THR A 526 -5.22 5.20 29.08
N GLY A 527 -6.17 5.78 29.82
CA GLY A 527 -5.91 6.51 31.05
C GLY A 527 -6.79 7.74 31.18
N ASN A 528 -6.51 8.55 32.21
CA ASN A 528 -7.24 9.79 32.50
C ASN A 528 -6.31 11.02 32.59
N GLU A 529 -5.01 10.82 32.37
CA GLU A 529 -4.03 11.90 32.44
C GLU A 529 -4.11 12.75 31.16
N PRO A 530 -4.13 14.09 31.28
CA PRO A 530 -4.07 14.99 30.13
C PRO A 530 -2.85 14.71 29.25
N ALA A 531 -2.94 15.08 27.97
CA ALA A 531 -1.78 14.98 27.08
C ALA A 531 -0.59 15.81 27.62
N PRO A 532 0.66 15.34 27.46
CA PRO A 532 1.83 16.07 27.93
C PRO A 532 2.19 17.29 27.07
N ASP A 533 1.78 17.30 25.79
CA ASP A 533 2.05 18.37 24.84
C ASP A 533 0.99 18.41 23.71
N ALA A 534 1.06 19.43 22.85
CA ALA A 534 0.06 19.71 21.82
C ALA A 534 -0.03 18.65 20.72
N GLU A 535 1.08 18.00 20.41
CA GLU A 535 1.14 16.93 19.41
C GLU A 535 0.58 15.63 19.99
N ALA A 536 0.90 15.29 21.24
CA ALA A 536 0.26 14.18 21.95
C ALA A 536 -1.25 14.41 22.11
N ALA A 537 -1.69 15.65 22.35
CA ALA A 537 -3.10 16.00 22.38
C ALA A 537 -3.77 15.78 21.01
N ALA A 538 -3.10 16.16 19.92
CA ALA A 538 -3.61 15.94 18.56
C ALA A 538 -3.71 14.44 18.24
N LEU A 539 -2.68 13.65 18.58
CA LEU A 539 -2.68 12.19 18.42
C LEU A 539 -3.81 11.53 19.23
N LEU A 540 -4.04 11.93 20.49
CA LEU A 540 -5.13 11.41 21.33
C LEU A 540 -6.51 11.79 20.79
N PHE A 541 -6.64 13.00 20.23
CA PHE A 541 -7.86 13.43 19.57
C PHE A 541 -8.15 12.61 18.31
N GLY A 542 -7.13 12.40 17.46
CA GLY A 542 -7.18 11.51 16.30
C GLY A 542 -7.55 10.09 16.69
N GLN A 543 -6.91 9.54 17.73
CA GLN A 543 -7.24 8.22 18.28
C GLN A 543 -8.72 8.14 18.69
N GLY A 544 -9.24 9.15 19.40
CA GLY A 544 -10.64 9.19 19.81
C GLY A 544 -11.61 9.22 18.62
N ARG A 545 -11.31 10.00 17.58
CA ARG A 545 -12.10 10.04 16.32
C ARG A 545 -12.09 8.69 15.61
N ALA A 546 -10.92 8.06 15.47
CA ALA A 546 -10.78 6.77 14.80
C ALA A 546 -11.42 5.63 15.60
N GLN A 547 -11.30 5.66 16.94
CA GLN A 547 -12.02 4.74 17.85
C GLN A 547 -13.54 4.87 17.69
N SER A 548 -14.06 6.09 17.65
CA SER A 548 -15.51 6.32 17.45
C SER A 548 -16.02 5.67 16.16
N ALA A 549 -15.20 5.67 15.10
CA ALA A 549 -15.53 5.11 13.78
C ALA A 549 -15.31 3.59 13.65
N THR A 550 -14.53 2.97 14.54
CA THR A 550 -14.12 1.55 14.43
C THR A 550 -14.69 0.67 15.53
N LEU A 551 -14.91 1.22 16.72
CA LEU A 551 -15.34 0.49 17.90
C LEU A 551 -16.85 0.29 17.94
N GLU A 552 -17.26 -0.85 18.50
CA GLU A 552 -18.67 -1.11 18.77
C GLU A 552 -19.23 -0.13 19.82
N THR A 553 -20.56 0.03 19.84
CA THR A 553 -21.23 1.02 20.71
C THR A 553 -20.86 0.86 22.20
N TYR A 554 -20.58 -0.35 22.68
CA TYR A 554 -20.22 -0.58 24.09
C TYR A 554 -18.77 -0.19 24.42
N GLU A 555 -17.90 -0.01 23.44
CA GLU A 555 -16.49 0.36 23.59
C GLU A 555 -16.25 1.86 23.40
N GLN A 556 -17.31 2.61 23.03
CA GLN A 556 -17.32 4.06 22.88
C GLN A 556 -16.80 4.86 24.10
N PRO A 557 -16.90 4.38 25.36
CA PRO A 557 -16.22 5.04 26.47
C PRO A 557 -14.70 5.20 26.29
N LEU A 558 -14.04 4.33 25.51
CA LEU A 558 -12.61 4.48 25.18
C LEU A 558 -12.36 5.68 24.26
N ALA A 559 -13.19 5.86 23.23
CA ALA A 559 -13.12 7.01 22.33
C ALA A 559 -13.26 8.33 23.11
N ILE A 560 -14.27 8.39 23.98
CA ILE A 560 -14.53 9.56 24.83
C ILE A 560 -13.35 9.83 25.77
N ALA A 561 -12.74 8.80 26.35
CA ALA A 561 -11.59 8.95 27.23
C ALA A 561 -10.38 9.53 26.48
N SER A 562 -10.09 9.05 25.27
CA SER A 562 -9.01 9.58 24.42
C SER A 562 -9.24 11.05 24.08
N SER A 563 -10.44 11.40 23.60
CA SER A 563 -10.79 12.79 23.28
C SER A 563 -10.76 13.71 24.50
N ARG A 564 -11.17 13.22 25.68
CA ARG A 564 -11.14 14.00 26.92
C ARG A 564 -9.71 14.36 27.34
N ARG A 565 -8.75 13.44 27.20
CA ARG A 565 -7.35 13.73 27.54
C ARG A 565 -6.74 14.80 26.64
N ALA A 566 -7.15 14.85 25.37
CA ALA A 566 -6.78 15.93 24.45
C ALA A 566 -7.46 17.26 24.85
N PHE A 567 -8.76 17.22 25.14
CA PHE A 567 -9.52 18.39 25.61
C PHE A 567 -8.92 19.00 26.88
N ASP A 568 -8.62 18.17 27.89
CA ASP A 568 -8.08 18.62 29.17
C ASP A 568 -6.71 19.32 28.98
N TYR A 569 -5.92 18.93 27.97
CA TYR A 569 -4.70 19.64 27.59
C TYR A 569 -5.03 21.01 26.96
N TYR A 570 -5.92 21.06 25.98
CA TYR A 570 -6.27 22.30 25.28
C TYR A 570 -6.92 23.33 26.22
N ASP A 571 -7.74 22.88 27.17
CA ASP A 571 -8.28 23.71 28.26
C ASP A 571 -7.17 24.31 29.13
N ALA A 572 -6.20 23.47 29.54
CA ALA A 572 -5.10 23.91 30.39
C ALA A 572 -4.18 24.96 29.72
N VAL A 573 -3.99 24.89 28.40
CA VAL A 573 -3.20 25.87 27.64
C VAL A 573 -4.03 27.03 27.07
N GLY A 574 -5.36 27.00 27.23
CA GLY A 574 -6.28 28.04 26.77
C GLY A 574 -6.50 28.07 25.24
N ASP A 575 -6.30 26.95 24.55
CA ASP A 575 -6.52 26.83 23.10
C ASP A 575 -8.00 26.60 22.81
N SER A 576 -8.76 27.70 22.80
CA SER A 576 -10.22 27.67 22.64
C SER A 576 -10.66 27.19 21.25
N GLU A 577 -9.79 27.23 20.23
CA GLU A 577 -10.14 26.78 18.88
C GLU A 577 -10.16 25.26 18.81
N ARG A 578 -9.14 24.58 19.37
CA ARG A 578 -9.09 23.11 19.42
C ARG A 578 -10.00 22.47 20.45
N MET A 579 -10.50 23.24 21.43
CA MET A 579 -11.49 22.76 22.39
C MET A 579 -12.91 22.62 21.83
N VAL A 580 -13.24 23.43 20.81
CA VAL A 580 -14.55 23.43 20.13
C VAL A 580 -14.58 22.32 19.10
#